data_AF-A0A924LD68-F1
#
_entry.id   AF-A0A924LD68-F1
#
_cell.length_a   1.000
_cell.length_b   1.000
_cell.length_c   1.000
_cell.angle_alpha   90.00
_cell.angle_beta   90.00
_cell.angle_gamma   90.00
#
_symmetry.space_group_name_H-M   'P 1'
#
loop_
_entity.id
_entity.type
_entity.pdbx_description
1 polymer ?
#
loop_
_entity_poly.entity_id
_entity_poly.type
_entity_poly.pdbx_seq_one_letter_code
_entity_poly.pdbx_strand_id
1 'polypeptide(L)'
;MPSYDFDVDLQAIVKAAQGTADSIKLFKDKDVHDLVPSEDDLGNGTIWGAVDEFQERWEMGMNNLTGDVGEIAGRLGKIAMNYAEFDKEGHATLTSAGADLASLTIMEP
;
A
#
# COMPACT_ATOMS: atom_id res chain seq x y z
N MET A 1 8.37 28.29 13.25
CA MET A 1 7.77 27.01 12.83
C MET A 1 8.81 25.92 13.01
N PRO A 2 8.44 24.70 13.46
CA PRO A 2 9.34 23.56 13.38
C PRO A 2 9.70 23.33 11.92
N SER A 3 11.00 23.36 11.60
CA SER A 3 11.51 22.99 10.29
C SER A 3 11.46 21.48 10.19
N TYR A 4 10.40 20.97 9.57
CA TYR A 4 10.29 19.57 9.25
C TYR A 4 11.04 19.31 7.94
N ASP A 5 12.34 19.06 8.08
CA ASP A 5 13.20 18.60 6.98
C ASP A 5 13.05 17.08 6.90
N PHE A 6 12.03 16.61 6.18
CA PHE A 6 11.90 15.21 5.83
C PHE A 6 11.75 15.11 4.31
N ASP A 7 12.77 14.55 3.66
CA ASP A 7 12.68 14.16 2.27
C ASP A 7 11.91 12.83 2.19
N VAL A 8 10.71 12.88 1.63
CA VAL A 8 9.86 11.71 1.44
C VAL A 8 9.85 11.35 -0.03
N ASP A 9 10.43 10.20 -0.36
CA ASP A 9 10.39 9.65 -1.70
C ASP A 9 8.98 9.13 -2.01
N LEU A 10 8.16 10.03 -2.55
CA LEU A 10 6.80 9.73 -2.98
C LEU A 10 6.77 8.66 -4.08
N GLN A 11 7.79 8.60 -4.93
CA GLN A 11 7.86 7.56 -5.95
C GLN A 11 8.10 6.19 -5.33
N ALA A 12 8.95 6.08 -4.31
CA ALA A 12 9.16 4.84 -3.58
C ALA A 12 7.87 4.39 -2.87
N ILE A 13 7.13 5.30 -2.24
CA ILE A 13 5.85 4.98 -1.59
C ILE A 13 4.81 4.50 -2.60
N VAL A 14 4.68 5.17 -3.74
CA VAL A 14 3.76 4.77 -4.82
C VAL A 14 4.15 3.40 -5.38
N LYS A 15 5.45 3.16 -5.62
CA LYS A 15 5.95 1.86 -6.07
C LYS A 15 5.68 0.75 -5.05
N ALA A 16 5.86 1.02 -3.76
CA ALA A 16 5.55 0.07 -2.71
C ALA A 16 4.06 -0.25 -2.68
N ALA A 17 3.18 0.75 -2.74
CA ALA A 17 1.74 0.55 -2.82
C ALA A 17 1.35 -0.31 -4.04
N GLN A 18 1.92 -0.02 -5.21
CA GLN A 18 1.67 -0.75 -6.45
C GLN A 18 2.15 -2.21 -6.36
N GLY A 19 3.39 -2.44 -5.92
CA GLY A 19 3.95 -3.79 -5.79
C GLY A 19 3.18 -4.64 -4.76
N THR A 20 2.67 -4.00 -3.72
CA THR A 20 1.79 -4.61 -2.71
C THR A 20 0.46 -5.04 -3.33
N ALA A 21 -0.17 -4.16 -4.13
CA ALA A 21 -1.41 -4.45 -4.84
C ALA A 21 -1.24 -5.54 -5.92
N ASP A 22 -0.11 -5.58 -6.62
CA ASP A 22 0.17 -6.60 -7.63
C ASP A 22 0.45 -7.98 -7.00
N SER A 23 1.11 -8.01 -5.84
CA SER A 23 1.30 -9.24 -5.07
C SER A 23 -0.03 -9.85 -4.61
N ILE A 24 -0.98 -9.02 -4.18
CA ILE A 24 -2.34 -9.45 -3.84
C ILE A 24 -3.05 -10.11 -5.01
N LYS A 25 -2.93 -9.56 -6.22
CA LYS A 25 -3.57 -10.14 -7.42
C LYS A 25 -3.05 -11.54 -7.70
N LEU A 26 -1.73 -11.73 -7.61
CA LEU A 26 -1.11 -13.03 -7.84
C LEU A 26 -1.64 -14.13 -6.90
N PHE A 27 -1.94 -13.77 -5.64
CA PHE A 27 -2.48 -14.71 -4.66
C PHE A 27 -3.97 -14.97 -4.83
N LYS A 28 -4.75 -14.02 -5.35
CA LYS A 28 -6.18 -14.23 -5.63
C LYS A 28 -6.44 -15.13 -6.84
N ASP A 29 -5.47 -15.23 -7.74
CA ASP A 29 -5.61 -16.01 -8.97
C ASP A 29 -5.39 -17.52 -8.77
N LYS A 30 -4.97 -17.96 -7.57
CA LYS A 30 -4.76 -19.38 -7.24
C LYS A 30 -5.46 -19.74 -5.95
N ASP A 31 -6.38 -20.70 -6.01
CA ASP A 31 -7.00 -21.29 -4.83
C ASP A 31 -6.00 -22.25 -4.16
N VAL A 32 -5.93 -22.26 -2.83
CA VAL A 32 -5.13 -23.25 -2.09
C VAL A 32 -5.58 -24.68 -2.43
N HIS A 33 -6.87 -24.89 -2.65
CA HIS A 33 -7.42 -26.19 -3.05
C HIS A 33 -6.86 -26.69 -4.38
N ASP A 34 -6.43 -25.81 -5.29
CA ASP A 34 -5.79 -26.18 -6.56
C ASP A 34 -4.32 -26.64 -6.38
N LEU A 35 -3.73 -26.40 -5.21
CA LEU A 35 -2.32 -26.64 -4.93
C LEU A 35 -2.07 -27.87 -4.06
N VAL A 36 -3.13 -28.49 -3.55
CA VAL A 36 -3.06 -29.65 -2.66
C VAL A 36 -3.75 -30.87 -3.26
N PRO A 37 -3.35 -32.10 -2.88
CA PRO A 37 -4.01 -33.32 -3.33
C PRO A 37 -5.45 -33.42 -2.80
N SER A 38 -6.34 -34.04 -3.57
CA SER A 38 -7.69 -34.38 -3.13
C SER A 38 -7.71 -35.62 -2.22
N GLU A 39 -8.85 -35.88 -1.57
CA GLU A 39 -9.05 -37.09 -0.75
C GLU A 39 -8.76 -38.38 -1.56
N ASP A 40 -9.22 -38.40 -2.81
CA ASP A 40 -9.04 -39.53 -3.73
C ASP A 40 -7.57 -39.76 -4.09
N ASP A 41 -6.76 -38.70 -4.17
CA ASP A 41 -5.33 -38.79 -4.45
C ASP A 41 -4.55 -39.40 -3.27
N LEU A 42 -5.06 -39.24 -2.04
CA LEU A 42 -4.38 -39.67 -0.82
C LEU A 42 -4.81 -41.07 -0.37
N GLY A 43 -6.06 -41.48 -0.66
CA GLY A 43 -6.57 -42.83 -0.39
C GLY A 43 -6.56 -43.24 1.09
N ASN A 44 -6.36 -42.30 2.01
CA ASN A 44 -6.31 -42.53 3.46
C ASN A 44 -6.97 -41.37 4.21
N GLY A 45 -8.06 -41.67 4.93
CA GLY A 45 -8.86 -40.65 5.63
C GLY A 45 -8.14 -39.91 6.75
N THR A 46 -7.15 -40.53 7.42
CA THR A 46 -6.35 -39.84 8.45
C THR A 46 -5.37 -38.85 7.82
N ILE A 47 -4.72 -39.23 6.72
CA ILE A 47 -3.83 -38.33 5.98
C ILE A 47 -4.66 -37.21 5.33
N TRP A 48 -5.80 -37.55 4.75
CA TRP A 48 -6.74 -36.56 4.22
C TRP A 48 -7.16 -35.57 5.30
N GLY A 49 -7.60 -36.01 6.49
CA GLY A 49 -8.00 -35.09 7.55
C GLY A 49 -6.89 -34.10 7.97
N ALA A 50 -5.63 -34.53 7.95
CA ALA A 50 -4.50 -33.64 8.21
C ALA A 50 -4.22 -32.67 7.04
N VAL A 51 -4.37 -33.12 5.79
CA VAL A 51 -4.24 -32.27 4.60
C VAL A 51 -5.39 -31.27 4.51
N ASP A 52 -6.60 -31.69 4.87
CA ASP A 52 -7.81 -30.89 4.89
C ASP A 52 -7.72 -29.74 5.90
N GLU A 53 -7.32 -30.05 7.14
CA GLU A 53 -7.05 -29.01 8.15
C GLU A 53 -5.93 -28.06 7.71
N PHE A 54 -4.88 -28.58 7.06
CA PHE A 54 -3.79 -27.76 6.55
C PHE A 54 -4.26 -26.80 5.45
N GLN A 55 -5.00 -27.26 4.45
CA GLN A 55 -5.48 -26.42 3.35
C GLN A 55 -6.44 -25.33 3.86
N GLU A 56 -7.36 -25.65 4.78
CA GLU A 56 -8.28 -24.67 5.34
C GLU A 56 -7.54 -23.55 6.10
N ARG A 57 -6.56 -23.93 6.93
CA ARG A 57 -5.75 -22.95 7.68
C ARG A 57 -4.87 -22.12 6.75
N TRP A 58 -4.33 -22.74 5.70
CA TRP A 58 -3.54 -22.03 4.71
C TRP A 58 -4.40 -21.02 3.94
N GLU A 59 -5.58 -21.42 3.46
CA GLU A 59 -6.54 -20.55 2.78
C GLU A 59 -6.95 -19.37 3.68
N MET A 60 -7.26 -19.63 4.95
CA MET A 60 -7.56 -18.58 5.92
C MET A 60 -6.38 -17.63 6.12
N GLY A 61 -5.16 -18.17 6.25
CA GLY A 61 -3.93 -17.38 6.39
C GLY A 61 -3.67 -16.49 5.17
N MET A 62 -3.86 -17.02 3.96
CA MET A 62 -3.70 -16.27 2.71
C MET A 62 -4.72 -15.16 2.56
N ASN A 63 -5.99 -15.42 2.92
CA ASN A 63 -7.05 -14.42 2.90
C ASN A 63 -6.78 -13.27 3.89
N ASN A 64 -6.37 -13.60 5.11
CA ASN A 64 -6.01 -12.60 6.12
C ASN A 64 -4.81 -11.77 5.68
N LEU A 65 -3.73 -12.42 5.21
CA LEU A 65 -2.54 -11.74 4.70
C LEU A 65 -2.90 -10.80 3.55
N THR A 66 -3.72 -11.26 2.62
CA THR A 66 -4.17 -10.44 1.47
C THR A 66 -4.98 -9.23 1.92
N GLY A 67 -5.82 -9.38 2.95
CA GLY A 67 -6.53 -8.27 3.59
C GLY A 67 -5.60 -7.23 4.19
N ASP A 68 -4.66 -7.67 5.03
CA ASP A 68 -3.70 -6.81 5.73
C ASP A 68 -2.79 -6.06 4.74
N VAL A 69 -2.26 -6.78 3.75
CA VAL A 69 -1.41 -6.23 2.67
C VAL A 69 -2.21 -5.24 1.82
N GLY A 70 -3.50 -5.48 1.60
CA GLY A 70 -4.41 -4.52 0.94
C GLY A 70 -4.60 -3.23 1.73
N GLU A 71 -4.73 -3.34 3.05
CA GLU A 71 -4.79 -2.18 3.94
C GLU A 71 -3.48 -1.38 3.90
N ILE A 72 -2.32 -2.05 3.93
CA ILE A 72 -1.00 -1.41 3.81
C ILE A 72 -0.90 -0.63 2.50
N ALA A 73 -1.27 -1.24 1.36
CA ALA A 73 -1.27 -0.54 0.07
C ALA A 73 -2.14 0.72 0.10
N GLY A 74 -3.35 0.62 0.67
CA GLY A 74 -4.26 1.76 0.82
C GLY A 74 -3.70 2.87 1.71
N ARG A 75 -3.04 2.51 2.82
CA ARG A 75 -2.39 3.46 3.73
C ARG A 75 -1.21 4.16 3.06
N LEU A 76 -0.37 3.43 2.31
CA LEU A 76 0.72 4.01 1.53
C LEU A 76 0.20 5.02 0.49
N GLY A 77 -0.89 4.68 -0.21
CA GLY A 77 -1.55 5.61 -1.14
C GLY A 77 -2.05 6.90 -0.46
N LYS A 78 -2.66 6.78 0.72
CA LYS A 78 -3.08 7.95 1.51
C LYS A 78 -1.89 8.81 1.95
N ILE A 79 -0.80 8.21 2.40
CA ILE A 79 0.42 8.95 2.78
C ILE A 79 0.93 9.74 1.58
N ALA A 80 1.06 9.11 0.41
CA ALA A 80 1.51 9.80 -0.80
C ALA A 80 0.62 10.98 -1.18
N MET A 81 -0.72 10.83 -1.10
CA MET A 81 -1.66 11.91 -1.38
C MET A 81 -1.52 13.07 -0.38
N ASN A 82 -1.41 12.77 0.92
CA ASN A 82 -1.27 13.80 1.95
C ASN A 82 -0.01 14.65 1.74
N TYR A 83 1.10 14.01 1.38
CA TYR A 83 2.34 14.74 1.06
C TYR A 83 2.20 15.59 -0.20
N ALA A 84 1.56 15.08 -1.26
CA ALA A 84 1.32 15.84 -2.48
C ALA A 84 0.42 17.07 -2.24
N GLU A 85 -0.59 16.93 -1.37
CA GLU A 85 -1.45 18.05 -0.98
C GLU A 85 -0.69 19.08 -0.14
N PHE A 86 0.09 18.64 0.83
CA PHE A 86 0.93 19.51 1.64
C PHE A 86 1.94 20.32 0.80
N ASP A 87 2.61 19.67 -0.15
CA ASP A 87 3.55 20.32 -1.07
C ASP A 87 2.86 21.38 -1.94
N LYS A 88 1.66 21.06 -2.47
CA LYS A 88 0.85 22.00 -3.24
C LYS A 88 0.43 23.23 -2.42
N GLU A 89 0.00 23.04 -1.18
CA GLU A 89 -0.37 24.13 -0.27
C GLU A 89 0.84 25.00 0.10
N GLY A 90 1.98 24.37 0.36
CA GLY A 90 3.25 25.05 0.61
C GLY A 90 3.69 25.89 -0.58
N HIS A 91 3.66 25.33 -1.79
CA HIS A 91 3.95 26.03 -3.04
C HIS A 91 3.03 27.25 -3.26
N ALA A 92 1.72 27.09 -3.03
CA ALA A 92 0.77 28.19 -3.16
C ALA A 92 1.08 29.32 -2.16
N THR A 93 1.38 28.96 -0.91
CA THR A 93 1.72 29.92 0.15
C THR A 93 3.00 30.69 -0.18
N LEU A 94 4.07 29.99 -0.60
CA LEU A 94 5.34 30.60 -0.98
C LEU A 94 5.19 31.50 -2.20
N THR A 95 4.39 31.10 -3.18
CA THR A 95 4.11 31.91 -4.37
C THR A 95 3.40 33.21 -4.00
N SER A 96 2.40 33.15 -3.11
CA SER A 96 1.71 34.34 -2.61
C SER A 96 2.66 35.26 -1.85
N ALA A 97 3.46 34.72 -0.93
CA ALA A 97 4.42 35.51 -0.16
C ALA A 97 5.47 36.18 -1.07
N GLY A 98 5.93 35.49 -2.12
CA GLY A 98 6.82 36.05 -3.13
C GLY A 98 6.18 37.20 -3.93
N ALA A 99 4.91 37.07 -4.29
CA ALA A 99 4.16 38.14 -4.96
C ALA A 99 3.97 39.36 -4.05
N ASP A 100 3.65 39.15 -2.77
CA ASP A 100 3.51 40.21 -1.78
C ASP A 100 4.84 40.95 -1.59
N LEU A 101 5.96 40.23 -1.46
CA LEU A 101 7.29 40.82 -1.36
C LEU A 101 7.68 41.64 -2.62
N ALA A 102 7.40 41.10 -3.81
CA ALA A 102 7.63 41.82 -5.06
C ALA A 102 6.83 43.12 -5.13
N SER A 103 5.58 43.11 -4.65
CA SER A 103 4.72 44.31 -4.62
C SER A 103 5.26 45.41 -3.70
N LEU A 104 5.85 45.03 -2.56
CA LEU A 104 6.50 45.97 -1.63
C LEU A 104 7.77 46.59 -2.24
N THR A 105 8.55 45.80 -2.96
CA THR A 105 9.82 46.26 -3.58
C THR A 105 9.57 47.26 -4.71
N ILE A 106 8.44 47.16 -5.42
CA ILE A 106 8.05 48.10 -6.49
C ILE A 106 7.50 49.42 -5.91
N MET A 107 7.16 49.46 -4.61
CA MET A 107 6.64 50.63 -3.91
C MET A 107 7.71 51.47 -3.19
N GLU A 108 8.99 51.07 -3.17
CA GLU A 108 10.07 51.95 -2.73
C GLU A 108 10.46 52.94 -3.86
N PRO A 109 10.46 54.27 -3.62
CA PRO A 109 10.78 55.31 -4.61
C PRO A 109 12.26 55.43 -4.96
#